data_AF-A0A2V9Q9S5-F1
#
_entry.id   AF-A0A2V9Q9S5-F1
#
_cell.length_a   1.000
_cell.length_b   1.000
_cell.length_c   1.000
_cell.angle_alpha   90.00
_cell.angle_beta   90.00
_cell.angle_gamma   90.00
#
_symmetry.space_group_name_H-M   'P 1'
#
loop_
_entity.id
_entity.type
_entity.pdbx_description
1 polymer ?
#
loop_
_entity_poly.entity_id
_entity_poly.type
_entity_poly.pdbx_seq_one_letter_code
_entity_poly.pdbx_strand_id
1 'polypeptide(L)'
;LRMLLAHSSGLPAYDKLYLRGGSREELLRLAFAVPLRYGPGSHAEYSDIGFILLGLALEKIAEESLDRFCQREFFGPLGMLQTTFNPPAGWKSKIPPTADDRTFRKRIVQGEVQDENASVLGGVAGHAGVFSTAKDVAIFSQALLGGG
;
A
#
# COMPACT_ATOMS: atom_id res chain seq x y z
N LEU A 1 2.68 11.08 12.54
CA LEU A 1 3.08 10.93 11.11
C LEU A 1 4.57 10.64 10.95
N ARG A 2 5.50 11.51 11.38
CA ARG A 2 6.96 11.27 11.27
C ARG A 2 7.39 9.87 11.73
N MET A 3 6.92 9.42 12.89
CA MET A 3 7.27 8.10 13.41
C MET A 3 6.71 6.93 12.59
N LEU A 4 5.58 7.12 11.89
CA LEU A 4 5.07 6.11 10.96
C LEU A 4 5.95 6.03 9.72
N LEU A 5 6.30 7.20 9.12
CA LEU A 5 7.23 7.28 7.99
C LEU A 5 8.60 6.66 8.30
N ALA A 6 9.12 6.93 9.50
CA ALA A 6 10.44 6.48 9.94
C ALA A 6 10.44 5.05 10.50
N HIS A 7 9.32 4.32 10.41
CA HIS A 7 9.18 2.98 10.99
C HIS A 7 9.51 2.91 12.49
N SER A 8 9.27 4.00 13.22
CA SER A 8 9.64 4.16 14.63
C SER A 8 8.43 4.38 15.54
N SER A 9 7.24 3.97 15.13
CA SER A 9 5.99 4.16 15.88
C SER A 9 5.81 3.17 17.03
N GLY A 10 6.57 2.07 17.03
CA GLY A 10 6.41 0.95 17.94
C GLY A 10 5.36 -0.08 17.49
N LEU A 11 4.71 0.13 16.34
CA LEU A 11 3.82 -0.86 15.74
C LEU A 11 4.61 -2.07 15.22
N PRO A 12 4.06 -3.29 15.30
CA PRO A 12 4.72 -4.49 14.81
C PRO A 12 4.91 -4.45 13.31
N ALA A 13 5.84 -5.28 12.82
CA ALA A 13 6.12 -5.39 11.40
C ALA A 13 4.89 -5.77 10.56
N TYR A 14 4.16 -6.80 10.98
CA TYR A 14 3.07 -7.38 10.22
C TYR A 14 2.08 -8.10 11.14
N ASP A 15 0.81 -8.12 10.75
CA ASP A 15 -0.26 -8.91 11.35
C ASP A 15 -1.24 -9.33 10.23
N LYS A 16 -1.75 -10.58 10.30
CA LYS A 16 -2.70 -11.15 9.33
C LYS A 16 -4.11 -10.65 9.61
N LEU A 17 -4.33 -9.34 9.51
CA LEU A 17 -5.61 -8.70 9.79
C LEU A 17 -6.72 -9.21 8.87
N TYR A 18 -6.39 -9.53 7.62
CA TYR A 18 -7.29 -10.13 6.63
C TYR A 18 -7.94 -11.46 7.06
N LEU A 19 -7.38 -12.18 8.05
CA LEU A 19 -8.01 -13.38 8.60
C LEU A 19 -9.13 -13.06 9.60
N ARG A 20 -9.18 -11.83 10.10
CA ARG A 20 -10.10 -11.37 11.16
C ARG A 20 -11.04 -10.25 10.71
N GLY A 21 -10.75 -9.57 9.60
CA GLY A 21 -11.59 -8.54 9.01
C GLY A 21 -11.86 -8.85 7.54
N GLY A 22 -13.14 -8.84 7.16
CA GLY A 22 -13.60 -9.11 5.80
C GLY A 22 -13.90 -7.83 5.00
N SER A 23 -14.00 -6.68 5.67
CA SER A 23 -14.20 -5.37 5.04
C SER A 23 -13.07 -4.39 5.36
N ARG A 24 -13.02 -3.30 4.58
CA ARG A 24 -12.10 -2.17 4.83
C ARG A 24 -12.27 -1.62 6.25
N GLU A 25 -13.50 -1.41 6.69
CA GLU A 25 -13.83 -0.83 7.99
C GLU A 25 -13.36 -1.75 9.13
N GLU A 26 -13.60 -3.05 9.01
CA GLU A 26 -13.16 -4.03 9.99
C GLU A 26 -11.64 -4.12 10.06
N LEU A 27 -10.97 -4.17 8.91
CA LEU A 27 -9.51 -4.26 8.86
C LEU A 27 -8.86 -3.01 9.46
N LEU A 28 -9.37 -1.82 9.14
CA LEU A 28 -8.88 -0.58 9.72
C LEU A 28 -9.11 -0.53 11.23
N ARG A 29 -10.29 -0.95 11.71
CA ARG A 29 -10.57 -1.06 13.16
C ARG A 29 -9.58 -2.01 13.84
N LEU A 30 -9.24 -3.14 13.22
CA LEU A 30 -8.23 -4.05 13.73
C LEU A 30 -6.84 -3.43 13.73
N ALA A 31 -6.45 -2.74 12.65
CA ALA A 31 -5.16 -2.03 12.55
C ALA A 31 -4.99 -0.98 13.65
N PHE A 32 -6.04 -0.22 13.97
CA PHE A 32 -6.04 0.73 15.09
C PHE A 32 -5.94 0.07 16.47
N ALA A 33 -6.37 -1.18 16.59
CA ALA A 33 -6.34 -1.93 17.85
C ALA A 33 -5.04 -2.73 18.04
N VAL A 34 -4.12 -2.71 17.08
CA VAL A 34 -2.83 -3.41 17.20
C VAL A 34 -2.00 -2.76 18.32
N PRO A 35 -1.59 -3.52 19.36
CA PRO A 35 -0.78 -2.97 20.44
C PRO A 35 0.63 -2.65 19.95
N LEU A 36 1.23 -1.61 20.54
CA LEU A 36 2.63 -1.31 20.32
C LEU A 36 3.52 -2.38 20.96
N ARG A 37 4.56 -2.82 20.25
CA ARG A 37 5.61 -3.71 20.77
C ARG A 37 6.71 -2.94 21.50
N TYR A 38 6.95 -1.71 21.08
CA TYR A 38 7.99 -0.84 21.62
C TYR A 38 7.43 0.54 21.93
N GLY A 39 8.15 1.32 22.74
CA GLY A 39 7.84 2.72 22.94
C GLY A 39 7.97 3.49 21.61
N PRO A 40 7.07 4.44 21.30
CA PRO A 40 7.24 5.30 20.14
C PRO A 40 8.59 6.04 20.17
N GLY A 41 9.33 5.95 19.08
CA GLY A 41 10.67 6.55 18.93
C GLY A 41 11.82 5.78 19.57
N SER A 42 11.56 4.69 20.32
CA SER A 42 12.63 3.94 20.99
C SER A 42 13.31 2.89 20.10
N HIS A 43 12.67 2.50 18.99
CA HIS A 43 13.13 1.46 18.08
C HIS A 43 12.58 1.71 16.68
N ALA A 44 13.31 1.28 15.64
CA ALA A 44 12.87 1.31 14.25
C ALA A 44 12.65 -0.12 13.73
N GLU A 45 11.40 -0.48 13.43
CA GLU A 45 10.97 -1.77 12.88
C GLU A 45 10.08 -1.51 11.65
N TYR A 46 10.48 -2.02 10.48
CA TYR A 46 9.70 -1.90 9.24
C TYR A 46 8.28 -2.45 9.49
N SER A 47 7.25 -1.63 9.26
CA SER A 47 5.88 -1.88 9.72
C SER A 47 4.83 -1.58 8.67
N ASP A 48 4.21 -2.64 8.16
CA ASP A 48 3.07 -2.58 7.25
C ASP A 48 1.87 -1.96 7.95
N ILE A 49 1.63 -2.29 9.22
CA ILE A 49 0.55 -1.71 10.02
C ILE A 49 0.74 -0.19 10.12
N GLY A 50 1.98 0.26 10.34
CA GLY A 50 2.31 1.68 10.34
C GLY A 50 2.00 2.36 9.02
N PHE A 51 2.31 1.73 7.88
CA PHE A 51 2.05 2.29 6.56
C PHE A 51 0.58 2.19 6.12
N ILE A 52 -0.19 1.22 6.60
CA ILE A 52 -1.66 1.19 6.46
C ILE A 52 -2.25 2.44 7.12
N LEU A 53 -1.88 2.72 8.38
CA LEU A 53 -2.38 3.89 9.11
C LEU A 53 -1.90 5.20 8.49
N LEU A 54 -0.67 5.23 7.96
CA LEU A 54 -0.13 6.40 7.25
C LEU A 54 -0.92 6.68 5.97
N GLY A 55 -1.23 5.66 5.18
CA GLY A 55 -2.05 5.79 3.97
C GLY A 55 -3.44 6.34 4.30
N LEU A 56 -4.08 5.82 5.34
CA LEU A 56 -5.38 6.35 5.81
C LEU A 56 -5.28 7.81 6.26
N ALA A 57 -4.22 8.19 6.98
CA ALA A 57 -4.02 9.57 7.39
C ALA A 57 -3.85 10.51 6.18
N LEU A 58 -3.13 10.06 5.14
CA LEU A 58 -2.97 10.81 3.90
C LEU A 58 -4.29 11.01 3.16
N GLU A 59 -5.12 9.97 3.05
CA GLU A 59 -6.48 10.10 2.49
C GLU A 59 -7.33 11.13 3.24
N LYS A 60 -7.21 11.19 4.58
CA LYS A 60 -7.97 12.15 5.38
C LYS A 60 -7.45 13.58 5.24
N ILE A 61 -6.15 13.76 5.09
CA ILE A 61 -5.53 15.08 4.87
C ILE A 61 -5.84 15.59 3.45
N ALA A 62 -5.81 14.70 2.46
CA ALA A 62 -6.04 15.06 1.07
C ALA A 62 -7.53 15.16 0.69
N GLU A 63 -8.43 14.69 1.56
CA GLU A 63 -9.88 14.57 1.30
C GLU A 63 -10.23 13.78 0.02
N GLU A 64 -9.34 12.85 -0.37
CA GLU A 64 -9.51 11.98 -1.52
C GLU A 64 -8.89 10.61 -1.26
N SER A 65 -9.19 9.62 -2.10
CA SER A 65 -8.59 8.30 -2.02
C SER A 65 -7.12 8.32 -2.44
N LEU A 66 -6.32 7.42 -1.86
CA LEU A 66 -4.87 7.43 -2.05
C LEU A 66 -4.45 7.25 -3.52
N ASP A 67 -5.20 6.47 -4.29
CA ASP A 67 -5.00 6.28 -5.73
C ASP A 67 -5.21 7.58 -6.52
N ARG A 68 -6.26 8.36 -6.18
CA ARG A 68 -6.52 9.66 -6.80
C ARG A 68 -5.47 10.69 -6.42
N PHE A 69 -5.09 10.72 -5.14
CA PHE A 69 -4.01 11.58 -4.65
C PHE A 69 -2.71 11.28 -5.39
N CYS A 70 -2.28 10.02 -5.47
CA CYS A 70 -1.06 9.65 -6.16
C CYS A 70 -1.11 9.94 -7.66
N GLN A 71 -2.27 9.76 -8.29
CA GLN A 71 -2.46 10.11 -9.70
C GLN A 71 -2.31 11.62 -9.93
N ARG A 72 -2.86 12.45 -9.04
CA ARG A 72 -2.84 13.91 -9.14
C ARG A 72 -1.47 14.50 -8.85
N GLU A 73 -0.80 14.02 -7.82
CA GLU A 73 0.46 14.60 -7.30
C GLU A 73 1.71 14.00 -7.96
N PHE A 74 1.68 12.72 -8.35
CA PHE A 74 2.88 12.01 -8.81
C PHE A 74 2.72 11.41 -10.20
N PHE A 75 1.81 10.45 -10.38
CA PHE A 75 1.79 9.63 -11.59
C PHE A 75 1.43 10.47 -12.83
N GLY A 76 0.46 11.37 -12.71
CA GLY A 76 0.08 12.30 -13.78
C GLY A 76 1.19 13.29 -14.14
N PRO A 77 1.66 14.13 -13.19
CA PRO A 77 2.70 15.12 -13.46
C PRO A 77 4.01 14.54 -14.00
N LEU A 78 4.40 13.36 -13.54
CA LEU A 78 5.61 12.68 -13.99
C LEU A 78 5.41 11.88 -15.29
N GLY A 79 4.18 11.77 -15.82
CA GLY A 79 3.89 11.00 -17.02
C GLY A 79 4.09 9.48 -16.84
N MET A 80 3.84 8.96 -15.64
CA MET A 80 3.90 7.54 -15.30
C MET A 80 2.62 6.82 -15.76
N LEU A 81 2.42 6.74 -17.08
CA LEU A 81 1.18 6.27 -17.72
C LEU A 81 0.86 4.79 -17.48
N GLN A 82 1.82 4.00 -16.99
CA GLN A 82 1.67 2.59 -16.69
C GLN A 82 1.76 2.31 -15.19
N THR A 83 1.48 3.33 -14.37
CA THR A 83 1.49 3.23 -12.91
C THR A 83 0.11 3.54 -12.33
N THR A 84 -0.43 2.60 -11.56
CA THR A 84 -1.76 2.75 -10.95
C THR A 84 -1.95 1.75 -9.81
N PHE A 85 -2.88 2.03 -8.91
CA PHE A 85 -3.54 0.99 -8.12
C PHE A 85 -4.63 0.32 -8.96
N ASN A 86 -5.02 -0.92 -8.63
CA ASN A 86 -6.12 -1.65 -9.28
C ASN A 86 -6.10 -1.56 -10.83
N PRO A 87 -5.10 -2.16 -11.50
CA PRO A 87 -4.89 -1.98 -12.93
C PRO A 87 -6.11 -2.45 -13.74
N PRO A 88 -6.44 -1.79 -14.86
CA PRO A 88 -7.56 -2.20 -15.71
C PRO A 88 -7.42 -3.64 -16.21
N ALA A 89 -8.54 -4.33 -16.41
CA ALA A 89 -8.55 -5.73 -16.86
C ALA A 89 -7.75 -5.96 -18.15
N GLY A 90 -7.74 -4.98 -19.06
CA GLY A 90 -6.96 -5.04 -20.31
C GLY A 90 -5.43 -5.10 -20.12
N TRP A 91 -4.92 -4.81 -18.92
CA TRP A 91 -3.50 -4.92 -18.61
C TRP A 91 -3.10 -6.31 -18.13
N LYS A 92 -4.06 -7.17 -17.76
CA LYS A 92 -3.77 -8.47 -17.13
C LYS A 92 -2.79 -9.33 -17.92
N SER A 93 -2.87 -9.33 -19.26
CA SER A 93 -1.96 -10.07 -20.14
C SER A 93 -0.50 -9.56 -20.11
N LYS A 94 -0.29 -8.34 -19.62
CA LYS A 94 1.03 -7.70 -19.46
C LYS A 94 1.55 -7.77 -18.02
N ILE A 95 0.75 -8.29 -17.08
CA ILE A 95 1.08 -8.39 -15.67
C ILE A 95 1.38 -9.86 -15.36
N PRO A 96 2.61 -10.22 -14.93
CA PRO A 96 2.91 -11.59 -14.54
C PRO A 96 2.09 -11.98 -13.28
N PRO A 97 1.72 -13.26 -13.13
CA PRO A 97 1.17 -13.76 -11.88
C PRO A 97 2.09 -13.45 -10.70
N THR A 98 1.52 -13.00 -9.58
CA THR A 98 2.30 -12.57 -8.41
C THR A 98 2.38 -13.64 -7.32
N ALA A 99 1.36 -14.52 -7.22
CA ALA A 99 1.36 -15.62 -6.27
C ALA A 99 0.38 -16.74 -6.67
N ASP A 100 0.68 -17.98 -6.28
CA ASP A 100 -0.32 -19.05 -6.13
C ASP A 100 -0.83 -19.04 -4.69
N ASP A 101 -1.87 -18.24 -4.44
CA ASP A 101 -2.44 -18.06 -3.10
C ASP A 101 -3.37 -19.23 -2.77
N ARG A 102 -2.86 -20.21 -2.02
CA ARG A 102 -3.60 -21.41 -1.63
C ARG A 102 -4.33 -21.28 -0.29
N THR A 103 -4.07 -20.21 0.47
CA THR A 103 -4.55 -20.07 1.85
C THR A 103 -5.75 -19.14 1.94
N PHE A 104 -5.69 -17.98 1.27
CA PHE A 104 -6.71 -16.95 1.36
C PHE A 104 -7.61 -16.96 0.11
N ARG A 105 -7.07 -16.58 -1.06
CA ARG A 105 -7.88 -16.46 -2.30
C ARG A 105 -8.08 -17.78 -3.03
N LYS A 106 -7.30 -18.82 -2.70
CA LYS A 106 -7.35 -20.18 -3.29
C LYS A 106 -7.26 -20.19 -4.82
N ARG A 107 -6.43 -19.30 -5.38
CA ARG A 107 -6.21 -19.16 -6.82
C ARG A 107 -4.90 -18.42 -7.12
N ILE A 108 -4.50 -18.49 -8.40
CA ILE A 108 -3.44 -17.62 -8.92
C ILE A 108 -3.90 -16.15 -8.84
N VAL A 109 -3.06 -15.33 -8.23
CA VAL A 109 -3.22 -13.88 -8.11
C VAL A 109 -2.50 -13.22 -9.28
N GLN A 110 -3.22 -12.42 -10.06
CA GLN A 110 -2.70 -11.75 -11.25
C GLN A 110 -3.56 -10.54 -11.61
N GLY A 111 -2.92 -9.36 -11.74
CA GLY A 111 -3.62 -8.11 -12.04
C GLY A 111 -4.36 -7.51 -10.84
N GLU A 112 -4.04 -7.94 -9.63
CA GLU A 112 -4.58 -7.44 -8.36
C GLU A 112 -3.49 -7.53 -7.28
N VAL A 113 -3.57 -6.71 -6.24
CA VAL A 113 -2.55 -6.67 -5.19
C VAL A 113 -2.35 -8.04 -4.55
N GLN A 114 -1.08 -8.43 -4.39
CA GLN A 114 -0.73 -9.72 -3.77
C GLN A 114 -1.01 -9.71 -2.27
N ASP A 115 -0.60 -8.65 -1.57
CA ASP A 115 -0.80 -8.49 -0.12
C ASP A 115 -2.27 -8.60 0.27
N GLU A 116 -2.57 -9.50 1.21
CA GLU A 116 -3.94 -9.84 1.58
C GLU A 116 -4.63 -8.72 2.37
N ASN A 117 -3.90 -7.98 3.20
CA ASN A 117 -4.45 -6.84 3.92
C ASN A 117 -4.86 -5.73 2.94
N ALA A 118 -3.98 -5.37 2.00
CA ALA A 118 -4.26 -4.41 0.94
C ALA A 118 -5.43 -4.85 0.06
N SER A 119 -5.57 -6.15 -0.20
CA SER A 119 -6.71 -6.69 -0.95
C SER A 119 -8.03 -6.49 -0.23
N VAL A 120 -8.10 -6.75 1.08
CA VAL A 120 -9.30 -6.48 1.89
C VAL A 120 -9.59 -4.98 1.99
N LEU A 121 -8.55 -4.14 1.94
CA LEU A 121 -8.68 -2.67 1.88
C LEU A 121 -9.20 -2.15 0.52
N GLY A 122 -9.44 -3.02 -0.46
CA GLY A 122 -9.91 -2.64 -1.79
C GLY A 122 -8.80 -2.39 -2.81
N GLY A 123 -7.58 -2.89 -2.54
CA GLY A 123 -6.43 -2.80 -3.43
C GLY A 123 -5.65 -1.49 -3.39
N VAL A 124 -6.14 -0.52 -2.61
CA VAL A 124 -5.51 0.79 -2.40
C VAL A 124 -5.11 0.91 -0.93
N ALA A 125 -3.81 0.81 -0.64
CA ALA A 125 -3.27 0.88 0.72
C ALA A 125 -1.90 1.57 0.75
N GLY A 126 -1.53 2.11 1.92
CA GLY A 126 -0.28 2.86 2.07
C GLY A 126 0.98 2.00 2.05
N HIS A 127 0.89 0.70 2.34
CA HIS A 127 2.02 -0.23 2.37
C HIS A 127 2.21 -1.04 1.08
N ALA A 128 1.16 -1.19 0.26
CA ALA A 128 1.18 -2.02 -0.95
C ALA A 128 0.05 -1.64 -1.94
N GLY A 129 0.11 -2.18 -3.16
CA GLY A 129 -1.00 -2.12 -4.13
C GLY A 129 -0.70 -1.41 -5.45
N VAL A 130 0.44 -0.73 -5.56
CA VAL A 130 0.85 -0.06 -6.80
C VAL A 130 1.38 -1.07 -7.81
N PHE A 131 0.86 -0.99 -9.03
CA PHE A 131 1.42 -1.62 -10.22
C PHE A 131 2.18 -0.56 -11.01
N SER A 132 3.34 -0.91 -11.54
CA SER A 132 4.16 -0.01 -12.35
C SER A 132 5.01 -0.81 -13.36
N THR A 133 5.73 -0.10 -14.21
CA THR A 133 6.75 -0.67 -15.10
C THR A 133 8.13 -0.19 -14.68
N ALA A 134 9.18 -0.93 -15.07
CA ALA A 134 10.56 -0.51 -14.81
C ALA A 134 10.84 0.91 -15.35
N LYS A 135 10.23 1.28 -16.49
CA LYS A 135 10.36 2.61 -17.07
C LYS A 135 9.76 3.69 -16.17
N ASP A 136 8.52 3.51 -15.71
CA ASP A 136 7.85 4.50 -14.88
C ASP A 136 8.54 4.66 -13.52
N VAL A 137 8.98 3.55 -12.91
CA VAL A 137 9.76 3.59 -11.67
C VAL A 137 11.07 4.36 -11.86
N ALA A 138 11.73 4.22 -13.02
CA ALA A 138 12.92 5.00 -13.34
C ALA A 138 12.62 6.50 -13.48
N ILE A 139 11.48 6.88 -14.07
CA ILE A 139 11.04 8.28 -14.16
C ILE A 139 10.87 8.86 -12.74
N PHE A 140 10.13 8.16 -11.88
CA PHE A 140 9.92 8.57 -10.49
C PHE A 140 11.25 8.73 -9.72
N SER A 141 12.16 7.76 -9.88
CA SER A 141 13.47 7.78 -9.23
C SER A 141 14.31 8.97 -9.71
N GLN A 142 14.27 9.27 -11.01
CA GLN A 142 14.99 10.40 -11.59
C GLN A 142 14.46 11.75 -11.09
N ALA A 143 13.14 11.91 -10.94
CA ALA A 143 12.54 13.11 -10.37
C ALA A 143 12.99 13.33 -8.93
N LEU A 144 12.96 12.28 -8.10
CA LEU A 144 13.44 12.34 -6.72
C LEU A 144 14.93 12.72 -6.63
N LEU A 145 15.78 12.11 -7.45
CA LEU A 145 17.21 12.44 -7.50
C LEU A 145 17.47 13.86 -8.02
N GLY A 146 16.56 14.39 -8.85
CA GLY A 146 16.58 15.75 -9.36
C GLY A 146 16.10 16.82 -8.37
N GLY A 147 15.62 16.43 -7.19
CA GLY A 147 15.13 17.35 -6.15
C GLY A 147 13.62 17.53 -6.08
N GLY A 148 12.84 16.77 -6.86
CA GLY A 148 11.39 16.89 -6.96
C GLY A 148 10.96 17.71 -8.16
#